data_AF-G3AIR8-F1
#
_entry.id   AF-G3AIR8-F1
#
_cell.length_a   1.000
_cell.length_b   1.000
_cell.length_c   1.000
_cell.angle_alpha   90.00
_cell.angle_beta   90.00
_cell.angle_gamma   90.00
#
_symmetry.space_group_name_H-M   'P 1'
#
loop_
_entity.id
_entity.type
_entity.pdbx_description
1 polymer ?
#
loop_
_entity_poly.entity_id
_entity_poly.type
_entity_poly.pdbx_seq_one_letter_code
_entity_poly.pdbx_strand_id
1 'polypeptide(L)'
;MWILPAVIFWNCDSSTLPLILRKQPSAMKVIVVNGELLDYFPSKNITYLSASKVNTDSFNPGFVFKNQLLSVKSQVEEAEYCVLLYFYMRLLGYPPESILIWVSCRRMEILIGEVVSSKPDLKKKLGTPEILYNKSGEHDYVRVSYSIISMFSDEGYTEVDFSGKQGNYFVSSVLQRDSKLLQNTRLGPGNDLCIVKGETFGAKQERSLKGQEHKLKGISQLEKMVRSLE
;
A
#
# COMPACT_ATOMS: atom_id res chain seq x y z
N MET A 1 -29.44 -28.34 18.90
CA MET A 1 -28.32 -27.52 18.40
C MET A 1 -28.52 -27.37 16.90
N TRP A 2 -28.96 -26.20 16.42
CA TRP A 2 -29.24 -26.00 14.99
C TRP A 2 -27.97 -25.50 14.32
N ILE A 3 -27.38 -26.32 13.45
CA ILE A 3 -26.24 -25.91 12.61
C ILE A 3 -26.83 -25.06 11.49
N LEU A 4 -26.61 -23.75 11.52
CA LEU A 4 -26.96 -22.89 10.39
C LEU A 4 -26.12 -23.31 9.17
N PRO A 5 -26.71 -23.46 7.99
CA PRO A 5 -25.93 -23.66 6.77
C PRO A 5 -24.99 -22.46 6.59
N ALA A 6 -23.70 -22.75 6.38
CA ALA A 6 -22.68 -21.76 6.13
C ALA A 6 -22.22 -21.86 4.68
N VAL A 7 -22.13 -20.73 3.98
CA VAL A 7 -21.47 -20.66 2.67
C VAL A 7 -20.15 -19.95 2.87
N ILE A 8 -19.09 -20.62 2.43
CA ILE A 8 -17.72 -20.15 2.52
C ILE A 8 -17.34 -19.63 1.14
N PHE A 9 -17.03 -18.35 1.05
CA PHE A 9 -16.38 -17.77 -0.12
C PHE A 9 -14.88 -17.79 0.16
N TRP A 10 -14.16 -18.53 -0.66
CA TRP A 10 -12.72 -18.69 -0.55
C TRP A 10 -12.08 -18.10 -1.81
N ASN A 11 -11.29 -17.05 -1.63
CA ASN A 11 -10.48 -16.51 -2.71
C ASN A 11 -9.21 -17.36 -2.86
N CYS A 12 -9.16 -18.21 -3.88
CA CYS A 12 -7.93 -18.86 -4.34
C CYS A 12 -7.65 -18.33 -5.74
N ASP A 13 -6.38 -18.10 -6.08
CA ASP A 13 -5.85 -17.54 -7.34
C ASP A 13 -6.16 -18.36 -8.62
N SER A 14 -7.23 -19.14 -8.64
CA SER A 14 -7.75 -19.79 -9.84
C SER A 14 -9.24 -20.11 -9.65
N SER A 15 -10.06 -19.52 -10.53
CA SER A 15 -11.48 -19.83 -10.77
C SER A 15 -12.46 -19.60 -9.61
N THR A 16 -13.18 -18.47 -9.67
CA THR A 16 -14.45 -18.28 -8.96
C THR A 16 -15.53 -19.14 -9.61
N LEU A 17 -15.99 -20.18 -8.91
CA LEU A 17 -17.21 -20.90 -9.25
C LEU A 17 -18.40 -20.22 -8.56
N PRO A 18 -19.32 -19.54 -9.27
CA PRO A 18 -20.55 -19.07 -8.67
C PRO A 18 -21.47 -20.28 -8.42
N LEU A 19 -21.58 -20.70 -7.16
CA LEU A 19 -22.55 -21.70 -6.75
C LEU A 19 -23.94 -21.05 -6.70
N ILE A 20 -24.71 -21.20 -7.79
CA ILE A 20 -26.10 -20.74 -7.87
C ILE A 20 -26.96 -21.61 -6.94
N LEU A 21 -27.21 -21.12 -5.73
CA LEU A 21 -28.14 -21.74 -4.78
C LEU A 21 -29.59 -21.36 -5.13
N ARG A 22 -30.33 -22.33 -5.68
CA ARG A 22 -31.75 -22.16 -6.12
C ARG A 22 -32.78 -22.06 -4.98
N LYS A 23 -32.40 -22.15 -3.70
CA LYS A 23 -33.32 -22.00 -2.55
C LYS A 23 -32.61 -21.35 -1.37
N GLN A 24 -33.07 -20.16 -0.97
CA GLN A 24 -32.57 -19.45 0.23
C GLN A 24 -33.28 -19.94 1.50
N PRO A 25 -32.56 -20.44 2.52
CA PRO A 25 -33.07 -20.49 3.88
C PRO A 25 -33.02 -19.09 4.52
N SER A 26 -33.97 -18.80 5.41
CA SER A 26 -34.22 -17.48 6.02
C SER A 26 -33.12 -16.95 6.94
N ALA A 27 -32.08 -17.75 7.24
CA ALA A 27 -30.87 -17.30 7.91
C ALA A 27 -29.68 -18.15 7.44
N MET A 28 -28.63 -17.50 6.96
CA MET A 28 -27.41 -18.16 6.49
C MET A 28 -26.18 -17.42 7.02
N LYS A 29 -25.16 -18.17 7.43
CA LYS A 29 -23.89 -17.59 7.88
C LYS A 29 -22.94 -17.53 6.68
N VAL A 30 -22.59 -16.32 6.25
CA VAL A 30 -21.58 -16.11 5.19
C VAL A 30 -20.22 -15.93 5.85
N ILE A 31 -19.24 -16.72 5.42
CA ILE A 31 -17.85 -16.61 5.88
C ILE A 31 -17.00 -16.29 4.66
N VAL A 32 -16.32 -15.15 4.67
CA VAL A 32 -15.38 -14.75 3.63
C VAL A 32 -13.97 -14.99 4.17
N VAL A 33 -13.18 -15.77 3.44
CA VAL A 33 -11.79 -16.05 3.76
C VAL A 33 -10.94 -15.40 2.67
N ASN A 34 -10.05 -14.48 3.06
CA ASN A 34 -9.18 -13.68 2.18
C ASN A 34 -9.93 -12.75 1.20
N GLY A 35 -10.61 -11.73 1.74
CA GLY A 35 -11.29 -10.67 0.98
C GLY A 35 -12.32 -9.93 1.85
N GLU A 36 -12.91 -8.87 1.32
CA GLU A 36 -14.06 -8.21 1.93
C GLU A 36 -15.36 -8.69 1.27
N LEU A 37 -16.46 -8.73 2.03
CA LEU A 37 -17.77 -9.16 1.53
C LEU A 37 -18.28 -8.28 0.36
N LEU A 38 -17.81 -7.02 0.32
CA LEU A 38 -18.09 -6.07 -0.76
C LEU A 38 -17.46 -6.46 -2.10
N ASP A 39 -16.37 -7.24 -2.09
CA ASP A 39 -15.73 -7.75 -3.30
C ASP A 39 -16.64 -8.77 -4.02
N TYR A 40 -17.55 -9.40 -3.27
CA TYR A 40 -18.47 -10.44 -3.76
C TYR A 40 -19.91 -9.93 -3.95
N PHE A 41 -20.33 -8.92 -3.17
CA PHE A 41 -21.71 -8.41 -3.16
C PHE A 41 -21.74 -6.88 -3.25
N PRO A 42 -21.61 -6.31 -4.47
CA PRO A 42 -21.54 -4.86 -4.66
C PRO A 42 -22.87 -4.09 -4.47
N SER A 43 -23.88 -4.65 -3.78
CA SER A 43 -25.23 -4.05 -3.70
C SER A 43 -25.61 -3.49 -2.31
N LYS A 44 -26.32 -2.36 -2.33
CA LYS A 44 -26.55 -1.38 -1.23
C LYS A 44 -27.41 -1.82 -0.03
N ASN A 45 -27.76 -3.11 0.13
CA ASN A 45 -28.72 -3.56 1.16
C ASN A 45 -28.14 -4.64 2.08
N ILE A 46 -26.95 -4.42 2.62
CA ILE A 46 -26.36 -5.29 3.65
C ILE A 46 -26.36 -4.54 4.98
N THR A 47 -27.14 -5.01 5.94
CA THR A 47 -27.15 -4.48 7.31
C THR A 47 -26.09 -5.20 8.14
N TYR A 48 -24.98 -4.51 8.42
CA TYR A 48 -23.87 -5.06 9.19
C TYR A 48 -24.21 -5.11 10.69
N LEU A 49 -24.20 -6.30 11.29
CA LEU A 49 -24.02 -6.45 12.73
C LEU A 49 -22.51 -6.38 13.00
N SER A 50 -21.99 -5.14 13.10
CA SER A 50 -20.58 -4.88 13.37
C SER A 50 -20.22 -5.37 14.77
N ALA A 51 -19.39 -6.40 14.85
CA ALA A 51 -18.54 -6.60 16.01
C ALA A 51 -17.69 -5.33 16.19
N SER A 52 -17.71 -4.79 17.41
CA SER A 52 -16.92 -3.67 17.95
C SER A 52 -15.93 -3.00 16.98
N LYS A 53 -16.27 -1.77 16.56
CA LYS A 53 -15.34 -0.81 15.95
C LYS A 53 -14.12 -0.63 16.85
N VAL A 54 -13.02 -1.30 16.52
CA VAL A 54 -11.69 -0.80 16.89
C VAL A 54 -11.46 0.39 15.97
N ASN A 55 -11.55 1.58 16.53
CA ASN A 55 -11.30 2.83 15.82
C ASN A 55 -9.79 2.90 15.55
N THR A 56 -9.32 2.28 14.46
CA THR A 56 -7.94 2.47 13.99
C THR A 56 -7.88 3.77 13.21
N ASP A 57 -7.85 4.89 13.92
CA ASP A 57 -7.41 6.15 13.32
C ASP A 57 -6.08 5.89 12.60
N SER A 58 -5.93 6.45 11.40
CA SER A 58 -4.87 6.20 10.41
C SER A 58 -3.46 6.29 10.99
N PHE A 59 -2.96 5.20 11.57
CA PHE A 59 -1.63 5.14 12.13
C PHE A 59 -0.63 4.95 10.98
N ASN A 60 0.29 5.90 10.83
CA ASN A 60 1.30 5.90 9.77
C ASN A 60 2.68 6.29 10.34
N PRO A 61 3.27 5.44 11.19
CA PRO A 61 4.44 5.76 12.02
C PRO A 61 5.68 6.11 11.19
N GLY A 62 6.41 7.13 11.60
CA GLY A 62 7.59 7.61 10.89
C GLY A 62 7.27 8.54 9.73
N PHE A 63 5.99 8.81 9.46
CA PHE A 63 5.56 9.72 8.39
C PHE A 63 4.58 10.78 8.90
N VAL A 64 4.82 12.01 8.46
CA VAL A 64 3.97 13.17 8.82
C VAL A 64 2.62 13.09 8.11
N PHE A 65 2.63 12.78 6.81
CA PHE A 65 1.43 12.74 5.98
C PHE A 65 1.10 11.32 5.53
N LYS A 66 -0.20 11.02 5.49
CA LYS A 66 -0.77 9.77 4.97
C LYS A 66 -0.51 9.60 3.48
N ASN A 67 -0.70 10.66 2.70
CA ASN A 67 -0.45 10.63 1.25
C ASN A 67 0.63 11.65 0.90
N GLN A 68 1.65 11.27 0.14
CA GLN A 68 2.69 12.20 -0.33
C GLN A 68 3.07 11.89 -1.77
N LEU A 69 3.18 12.94 -2.60
CA LEU A 69 3.83 12.87 -3.91
C LEU A 69 5.31 13.22 -3.72
N LEU A 70 6.21 12.43 -4.26
CA LEU A 70 7.65 12.49 -4.05
C LEU A 70 8.35 12.69 -5.39
N SER A 71 9.20 13.71 -5.46
CA SER A 71 9.92 14.04 -6.69
C SER A 71 11.25 13.31 -6.76
N VAL A 72 11.52 12.69 -7.90
CA VAL A 72 12.81 12.12 -8.27
C VAL A 72 13.23 12.61 -9.66
N LYS A 73 14.48 12.38 -10.07
CA LYS A 73 14.99 12.91 -11.35
C LYS A 73 14.82 11.96 -12.53
N SER A 74 14.71 10.66 -12.27
CA SER A 74 14.68 9.64 -13.33
C SER A 74 13.90 8.41 -12.91
N GLN A 75 13.55 7.56 -13.87
CA GLN A 75 12.93 6.25 -13.62
C GLN A 75 13.82 5.34 -12.75
N VAL A 76 15.15 5.46 -12.84
CA VAL A 76 16.08 4.67 -12.04
C VAL A 76 16.03 5.14 -10.59
N GLU A 77 16.09 6.46 -10.38
CA GLU A 77 15.89 7.03 -9.04
C GLU A 77 14.50 6.69 -8.49
N GLU A 78 13.47 6.61 -9.33
CA GLU A 78 12.12 6.23 -8.92
C GLU A 78 12.08 4.81 -8.35
N ALA A 79 12.67 3.84 -9.05
CA ALA A 79 12.80 2.46 -8.59
C ALA A 79 13.63 2.37 -7.29
N GLU A 80 14.78 3.05 -7.25
CA GLU A 80 15.63 3.10 -6.06
C GLU A 80 14.90 3.69 -4.86
N TYR A 81 14.15 4.77 -5.07
CA TYR A 81 13.39 5.42 -4.01
C TYR A 81 12.28 4.50 -3.47
N CYS A 82 11.55 3.80 -4.34
CA CYS A 82 10.53 2.84 -3.92
C CYS A 82 11.11 1.74 -3.02
N VAL A 83 12.25 1.16 -3.42
CA VAL A 83 12.92 0.11 -2.65
C VAL A 83 13.46 0.64 -1.31
N LEU A 84 14.10 1.80 -1.32
CA LEU A 84 14.62 2.43 -0.10
C LEU A 84 13.50 2.80 0.86
N LEU A 85 12.36 3.26 0.35
CA LEU A 85 11.20 3.59 1.16
C LEU A 85 10.60 2.33 1.79
N TYR A 86 10.52 1.22 1.05
CA TYR A 86 10.13 -0.07 1.61
C TYR A 86 11.09 -0.51 2.73
N PHE A 87 12.41 -0.46 2.50
CA PHE A 87 13.37 -0.83 3.53
C PHE A 87 13.30 0.10 4.75
N TYR A 88 13.11 1.40 4.54
CA TYR A 88 12.87 2.34 5.63
C TYR A 88 11.65 1.93 6.47
N MET A 89 10.51 1.65 5.83
CA MET A 89 9.31 1.17 6.55
C MET A 89 9.57 -0.15 7.30
N ARG A 90 10.30 -1.09 6.69
CA ARG A 90 10.68 -2.34 7.36
C ARG A 90 11.60 -2.11 8.57
N LEU A 91 12.52 -1.15 8.51
CA LEU A 91 13.37 -0.75 9.65
C LEU A 91 12.58 -0.08 10.76
N LEU A 92 11.49 0.62 10.43
CA LEU A 92 10.54 1.13 11.42
C LEU A 92 9.67 0.03 12.05
N GLY A 93 9.77 -1.22 11.58
CA GLY A 93 9.05 -2.38 12.12
C GLY A 93 7.72 -2.68 11.43
N TYR A 94 7.44 -2.08 10.27
CA TYR A 94 6.23 -2.40 9.52
C TYR A 94 6.22 -3.87 9.08
N PRO A 95 5.07 -4.57 9.15
CA PRO A 95 4.95 -5.93 8.64
C PRO A 95 5.10 -5.98 7.10
N PRO A 96 5.83 -6.97 6.52
CA PRO A 96 5.99 -7.12 5.07
C PRO A 96 4.65 -7.10 4.33
N GLU A 97 3.71 -7.90 4.80
CA GLU A 97 2.39 -8.14 4.21
C GLU A 97 1.48 -6.90 4.23
N SER A 98 1.88 -5.87 4.96
CA SER A 98 1.15 -4.61 5.05
C SER A 98 1.58 -3.58 4.01
N ILE A 99 2.69 -3.81 3.30
CA ILE A 99 3.30 -2.88 2.34
C ILE A 99 3.33 -3.51 0.95
N LEU A 100 2.83 -2.79 -0.05
CA LEU A 100 2.88 -3.23 -1.44
C LEU A 100 3.48 -2.16 -2.32
N ILE A 101 4.36 -2.56 -3.23
CA ILE A 101 4.89 -1.68 -4.27
C ILE A 101 4.06 -1.84 -5.54
N TRP A 102 3.43 -0.76 -5.99
CA TRP A 102 2.60 -0.72 -7.18
C TRP A 102 3.37 -0.12 -8.34
N VAL A 103 3.33 -0.80 -9.49
CA VAL A 103 3.95 -0.34 -10.73
C VAL A 103 2.97 -0.46 -11.88
N SER A 104 3.04 0.47 -12.84
CA SER A 104 2.13 0.49 -13.99
C SER A 104 2.72 -0.13 -15.27
N CYS A 105 3.99 -0.54 -15.24
CA CYS A 105 4.61 -1.22 -16.37
C CYS A 105 5.60 -2.31 -15.92
N ARG A 106 5.72 -3.35 -16.74
CA ARG A 106 6.61 -4.50 -16.49
C ARG A 106 8.07 -4.09 -16.39
N ARG A 107 8.47 -3.03 -17.10
CA ARG A 107 9.84 -2.51 -17.05
C ARG A 107 10.20 -2.00 -15.65
N MET A 108 9.27 -1.30 -14.99
CA MET A 108 9.49 -0.82 -13.64
C MET A 108 9.51 -1.97 -12.63
N GLU A 109 8.67 -2.99 -12.80
CA GLU A 109 8.73 -4.20 -11.96
C GLU A 109 10.12 -4.86 -11.99
N ILE A 110 10.68 -5.05 -13.20
CA ILE A 110 12.02 -5.62 -13.39
C ILE A 110 13.08 -4.73 -12.74
N LEU A 111 13.03 -3.42 -12.99
CA LEU A 111 14.00 -2.46 -12.46
C LEU A 111 14.00 -2.44 -10.93
N ILE A 112 12.83 -2.47 -10.30
CA ILE A 112 12.71 -2.58 -8.84
C ILE A 112 13.31 -3.91 -8.34
N GLY A 113 13.06 -5.02 -9.05
CA GLY A 113 13.66 -6.32 -8.74
C GLY A 113 15.20 -6.32 -8.80
N GLU A 114 15.78 -5.64 -9.79
CA GLU A 114 17.23 -5.44 -9.93
C GLU A 114 17.79 -4.60 -8.77
N VAL A 115 17.12 -3.49 -8.45
CA VAL A 115 17.50 -2.62 -7.33
C VAL A 115 17.47 -3.38 -6.01
N VAL A 116 16.44 -4.19 -5.73
CA VAL A 116 16.38 -5.05 -4.53
C VAL A 116 17.55 -6.02 -4.52
N SER A 117 17.87 -6.62 -5.66
CA SER A 117 18.95 -7.60 -5.78
C SER A 117 20.35 -6.98 -5.59
N SER A 118 20.52 -5.69 -5.93
CA SER A 118 21.75 -4.93 -5.65
C SER A 118 21.99 -4.61 -4.17
N LYS A 119 21.02 -4.89 -3.28
CA LYS A 119 21.08 -4.62 -1.83
C LYS A 119 20.93 -5.91 -1.03
N PRO A 120 21.87 -6.87 -1.16
CA PRO A 120 21.72 -8.23 -0.62
C PRO A 120 21.58 -8.27 0.90
N ASP A 121 22.31 -7.42 1.62
CA ASP A 121 22.29 -7.39 3.09
C ASP A 121 20.92 -6.94 3.62
N LEU A 122 20.39 -5.86 3.05
CA LEU A 122 19.05 -5.35 3.36
C LEU A 122 17.97 -6.35 2.97
N LYS A 123 18.04 -6.95 1.78
CA LYS A 123 17.12 -7.99 1.33
C LYS A 123 17.09 -9.18 2.29
N LYS A 124 18.26 -9.62 2.76
CA LYS A 124 18.37 -10.73 3.72
C LYS A 124 17.77 -10.38 5.08
N LYS A 125 18.00 -9.16 5.57
CA LYS A 125 17.52 -8.70 6.89
C LYS A 125 16.03 -8.34 6.90
N LEU A 126 15.55 -7.67 5.86
CA LEU A 126 14.22 -7.04 5.81
C LEU A 126 13.25 -7.76 4.86
N GLY A 127 13.70 -8.78 4.14
CA GLY A 127 12.90 -9.49 3.15
C GLY A 127 12.81 -8.76 1.81
N THR A 128 12.07 -9.38 0.88
CA THR A 128 11.84 -8.86 -0.48
C THR A 128 10.47 -8.17 -0.51
N PRO A 129 10.35 -6.95 -1.06
CA PRO A 129 9.05 -6.33 -1.24
C PRO A 129 8.18 -7.15 -2.19
N GLU A 130 6.89 -7.20 -1.91
CA GLU A 130 5.91 -7.62 -2.90
C GLU A 130 5.74 -6.48 -3.92
N ILE A 131 5.84 -6.81 -5.20
CA ILE A 131 5.75 -5.85 -6.31
C ILE A 131 4.58 -6.30 -7.17
N LEU A 132 3.59 -5.44 -7.31
CA LEU A 132 2.40 -5.72 -8.09
C LEU A 132 2.39 -4.84 -9.32
N TYR A 133 2.52 -5.49 -10.47
CA TYR A 133 2.30 -4.85 -11.77
C TYR A 133 0.80 -4.76 -12.02
N ASN A 134 0.24 -3.55 -11.85
CA ASN A 134 -1.18 -3.32 -12.11
C ASN A 134 -1.38 -3.04 -13.60
N LYS A 135 -1.82 -4.07 -14.32
CA LYS A 135 -2.47 -3.90 -15.61
C LYS A 135 -3.95 -3.65 -15.31
N SER A 136 -4.45 -2.47 -15.67
CA SER A 136 -5.82 -1.98 -15.40
C SER A 136 -6.87 -3.11 -15.32
N GLY A 137 -7.62 -3.15 -14.21
CA GLY A 137 -8.74 -4.08 -13.98
C GLY A 137 -8.38 -5.44 -13.37
N GLU A 138 -7.12 -5.84 -13.31
CA GLU A 138 -6.72 -7.16 -12.77
C GLU A 138 -6.55 -7.17 -11.25
N HIS A 139 -6.22 -6.02 -10.64
CA HIS A 139 -5.81 -5.95 -9.23
C HIS A 139 -6.56 -4.92 -8.37
N ASP A 140 -7.69 -4.40 -8.85
CA ASP A 140 -8.49 -3.36 -8.15
C ASP A 140 -9.04 -3.81 -6.78
N TYR A 141 -9.03 -5.13 -6.53
CA TYR A 141 -9.50 -5.73 -5.26
C TYR A 141 -8.39 -5.91 -4.23
N VAL A 142 -7.12 -5.79 -4.61
CA VAL A 142 -6.00 -5.98 -3.68
C VAL A 142 -5.93 -4.77 -2.76
N ARG A 143 -6.23 -4.99 -1.48
CA ARG A 143 -6.19 -3.96 -0.44
C ARG A 143 -5.09 -4.23 0.55
N VAL A 144 -4.17 -3.27 0.69
CA VAL A 144 -3.09 -3.30 1.68
C VAL A 144 -3.18 -2.11 2.62
N SER A 145 -2.47 -2.16 3.74
CA SER A 145 -2.43 -1.03 4.66
C SER A 145 -1.65 0.14 4.08
N TYR A 146 -0.52 -0.12 3.42
CA TYR A 146 0.37 0.90 2.90
C TYR A 146 0.80 0.59 1.46
N SER A 147 0.75 1.60 0.61
CA SER A 147 1.13 1.48 -0.79
C SER A 147 2.27 2.43 -1.12
N ILE A 148 3.31 1.90 -1.77
CA ILE A 148 4.37 2.67 -2.42
C ILE A 148 4.10 2.57 -3.92
N ILE A 149 3.85 3.69 -4.58
CA ILE A 149 3.39 3.70 -5.97
C ILE A 149 4.45 4.38 -6.83
N SER A 150 4.99 3.64 -7.81
CA SER A 150 5.72 4.23 -8.92
C SER A 150 4.75 4.79 -9.95
N MET A 151 4.89 6.08 -10.26
CA MET A 151 4.06 6.79 -11.25
C MET A 151 4.62 6.67 -12.67
N PHE A 152 5.77 6.03 -12.83
CA PHE A 152 6.37 5.71 -14.12
C PHE A 152 5.44 4.84 -14.95
N SER A 153 5.25 5.22 -16.21
CA SER A 153 4.46 4.49 -17.22
C SER A 153 5.13 4.65 -18.58
N ASP A 154 5.16 3.56 -19.35
CA ASP A 154 5.68 3.56 -20.73
C ASP A 154 4.76 4.31 -21.69
N GLU A 155 3.45 4.33 -21.43
CA GLU A 155 2.42 4.87 -22.34
C GLU A 155 1.83 6.20 -21.84
N GLY A 156 2.36 6.75 -20.73
CA GLY A 156 1.88 8.00 -20.15
C GLY A 156 0.52 7.91 -19.46
N TYR A 157 -0.06 6.71 -19.39
CA TYR A 157 -1.29 6.42 -18.65
C TYR A 157 -0.97 5.61 -17.40
N THR A 158 -1.40 6.12 -16.25
CA THR A 158 -1.37 5.43 -14.96
C THR A 158 -2.76 5.52 -14.36
N GLU A 159 -3.61 4.54 -14.64
CA GLU A 159 -4.75 4.26 -13.77
C GLU A 159 -4.19 3.70 -12.46
N VAL A 160 -4.07 4.55 -11.47
CA VAL A 160 -3.70 4.14 -10.11
C VAL A 160 -4.95 4.20 -9.27
N ASP A 161 -5.64 3.08 -9.11
CA ASP A 161 -6.61 2.98 -8.02
C ASP A 161 -5.83 2.80 -6.70
N PHE A 162 -6.09 3.67 -5.73
CA PHE A 162 -5.26 3.84 -4.54
C PHE A 162 -5.63 2.82 -3.46
N SER A 163 -4.85 1.74 -3.36
CA SER A 163 -5.18 0.59 -2.51
C SER A 163 -4.71 0.69 -1.05
N GLY A 164 -3.89 1.68 -0.69
CA GLY A 164 -3.33 1.82 0.65
C GLY A 164 -4.33 2.43 1.62
N LYS A 165 -4.87 1.64 2.55
CA LYS A 165 -5.87 2.10 3.52
C LYS A 165 -5.34 3.16 4.48
N GLN A 166 -4.06 3.10 4.84
CA GLN A 166 -3.42 3.85 5.92
C GLN A 166 -2.27 4.75 5.45
N GLY A 167 -1.68 4.51 4.28
CA GLY A 167 -0.68 5.41 3.68
C GLY A 167 -0.42 5.13 2.20
N ASN A 168 -0.19 6.18 1.40
CA ASN A 168 0.09 6.10 -0.03
C ASN A 168 1.24 7.04 -0.40
N TYR A 169 2.32 6.51 -0.95
CA TYR A 169 3.50 7.29 -1.33
C TYR A 169 3.72 7.19 -2.84
N PHE A 170 3.46 8.28 -3.55
CA PHE A 170 3.58 8.36 -5.00
C PHE A 170 4.97 8.86 -5.34
N VAL A 171 5.78 8.07 -6.03
CA VAL A 171 7.11 8.46 -6.48
C VAL A 171 7.04 8.80 -7.97
N SER A 172 7.50 9.98 -8.35
CA SER A 172 7.35 10.48 -9.72
C SER A 172 8.58 11.26 -10.18
N SER A 173 9.01 10.94 -11.39
CA SER A 173 9.97 11.74 -12.17
C SER A 173 9.32 12.83 -13.03
N VAL A 174 7.98 12.85 -13.15
CA VAL A 174 7.21 13.77 -14.03
C VAL A 174 6.05 14.42 -13.27
N LEU A 175 6.38 15.25 -12.28
CA LEU A 175 5.41 15.85 -11.36
C LEU A 175 4.26 16.60 -12.03
N GLN A 176 4.52 17.34 -13.12
CA GLN A 176 3.49 18.16 -13.78
C GLN A 176 2.34 17.32 -14.35
N ARG A 177 2.66 16.13 -14.87
CA ARG A 177 1.67 15.18 -15.38
C ARG A 177 0.98 14.50 -14.20
N ASP A 178 1.76 13.98 -13.27
CA ASP A 178 1.25 13.07 -12.24
C ASP A 178 0.45 13.80 -11.15
N SER A 179 0.80 15.06 -10.84
CA SER A 179 -0.01 15.89 -9.93
C SER A 179 -1.44 16.12 -10.41
N LYS A 180 -1.69 16.16 -11.73
CA LYS A 180 -3.04 16.27 -12.30
C LYS A 180 -3.86 15.01 -12.09
N LEU A 181 -3.22 13.83 -12.17
CA LEU A 181 -3.88 12.54 -11.90
C LEU A 181 -4.28 12.44 -10.42
N LEU A 182 -3.49 13.05 -9.53
CA LEU A 182 -3.71 13.05 -8.09
C LEU A 182 -4.52 14.26 -7.58
N GLN A 183 -5.15 15.06 -8.45
CA GLN A 183 -5.82 16.31 -8.06
C GLN A 183 -6.96 16.11 -7.04
N ASN A 184 -7.58 14.93 -7.03
CA ASN A 184 -8.65 14.58 -6.08
C ASN A 184 -8.12 13.93 -4.80
N THR A 185 -6.80 13.69 -4.71
CA THR A 185 -6.15 13.07 -3.57
C THR A 185 -5.60 14.17 -2.65
N ARG A 186 -5.96 14.12 -1.37
CA ARG A 186 -5.38 15.02 -0.37
C ARG A 186 -3.92 14.65 -0.09
N LEU A 187 -3.00 15.30 -0.78
CA LEU A 187 -1.55 15.13 -0.63
C LEU A 187 -0.99 16.03 0.48
N GLY A 188 0.12 15.60 1.08
CA GLY A 188 0.97 16.44 1.92
C GLY A 188 1.60 17.59 1.12
N PRO A 189 2.00 18.69 1.78
CA PRO A 189 2.63 19.83 1.13
C PRO A 189 4.05 19.51 0.65
N GLY A 190 4.33 19.90 -0.60
CA GLY A 190 5.64 19.74 -1.22
C GLY A 190 5.88 18.34 -1.77
N ASN A 191 7.07 18.13 -2.36
CA ASN A 191 7.44 16.87 -3.02
C ASN A 191 8.63 16.16 -2.36
N ASP A 192 8.99 16.58 -1.15
CA ASP A 192 10.04 15.98 -0.32
C ASP A 192 9.38 15.09 0.74
N LEU A 193 9.99 13.94 1.04
CA LEU A 193 9.45 13.01 2.02
C LEU A 193 9.50 13.63 3.42
N CYS A 194 8.34 13.76 4.07
CA CYS A 194 8.22 14.28 5.41
C CYS A 194 8.08 13.14 6.43
N ILE A 195 9.10 12.97 7.27
CA ILE A 195 9.21 11.91 8.26
C ILE A 195 9.16 12.43 9.71
N VAL A 196 8.88 11.52 10.64
CA VAL A 196 9.00 11.73 12.09
C VAL A 196 10.05 10.77 12.63
N LYS A 197 11.11 11.30 13.24
CA LYS A 197 12.18 10.44 13.79
C LYS A 197 11.74 9.79 15.09
N GLY A 198 12.17 8.55 15.31
CA GLY A 198 11.96 7.82 16.57
C GLY A 198 10.58 7.18 16.71
N GLU A 199 9.65 7.39 15.77
CA GLU A 199 8.41 6.62 15.71
C GLU A 199 8.70 5.22 15.16
N THR A 200 8.11 4.19 15.76
CA THR A 200 8.15 2.81 15.28
C THR A 200 6.75 2.24 15.15
N PHE A 201 6.62 1.22 14.32
CA PHE A 201 5.37 0.49 14.14
C PHE A 201 4.95 -0.18 15.46
N GLY A 202 3.67 -0.03 15.83
CA GLY A 202 3.13 -0.52 17.10
C GLY A 202 3.27 0.44 18.31
N ALA A 203 3.92 1.60 18.15
CA ALA A 203 3.92 2.63 19.20
C ALA A 203 2.50 3.16 19.44
N LYS A 204 2.14 3.41 20.71
CA LYS A 204 0.84 4.02 21.06
C LYS A 204 0.71 5.39 20.38
N GLN A 205 -0.49 5.67 19.87
CA GLN A 205 -0.83 6.87 19.09
C GLN A 205 -0.90 8.13 19.98
N GLU A 206 0.19 8.50 20.65
CA GLU A 206 0.34 9.77 21.37
C GLU A 206 1.26 10.68 20.56
N ARG A 207 0.74 11.20 19.45
CA ARG A 207 1.49 12.08 18.55
C ARG A 207 1.55 13.51 19.07
N SER A 208 2.74 13.95 19.47
CA SER A 208 3.10 15.36 19.46
C SER A 208 4.04 15.63 18.28
N LEU A 209 3.50 16.13 17.16
CA LEU A 209 4.27 16.44 15.95
C LEU A 209 5.18 17.68 16.11
N LYS A 210 5.08 18.42 17.23
CA LYS A 210 5.83 19.66 17.43
C LYS A 210 7.33 19.38 17.55
N GLY A 211 8.09 19.77 16.52
CA GLY A 211 9.56 19.82 16.53
C GLY A 211 10.29 18.56 16.10
N GLN A 212 9.58 17.49 15.69
CA GLN A 212 10.19 16.22 15.26
C GLN A 212 10.08 15.93 13.76
N GLU A 213 9.44 16.84 13.00
CA GLU A 213 9.27 16.73 11.56
C GLU A 213 10.58 17.00 10.82
N HIS A 214 10.95 16.09 9.92
CA HIS A 214 12.13 16.24 9.06
C HIS A 214 11.75 16.04 7.60
N LYS A 215 12.18 16.96 6.74
CA LYS A 215 12.03 16.83 5.29
C LYS A 215 13.29 16.22 4.70
N LEU A 216 13.14 15.09 4.03
CA LEU A 216 14.22 14.44 3.28
C LEU A 216 14.20 14.91 1.83
N LYS A 217 15.23 15.66 1.46
CA LYS A 217 15.44 16.20 0.11
C LYS A 217 16.10 15.16 -0.78
N GLY A 218 15.28 14.46 -1.54
CA GLY A 218 15.73 13.48 -2.53
C GLY A 218 16.30 12.18 -1.94
N ILE A 219 16.78 11.34 -2.85
CA ILE A 219 17.10 9.94 -2.56
C ILE A 219 18.31 9.76 -1.63
N SER A 220 19.37 10.56 -1.79
CA SER A 220 20.59 10.42 -0.99
C SER A 220 20.36 10.66 0.51
N GLN A 221 19.35 11.45 0.89
CA GLN A 221 18.99 11.63 2.29
C GLN A 221 18.21 10.44 2.85
N LEU A 222 17.35 9.83 2.04
CA LEU A 222 16.66 8.59 2.40
C LEU A 222 17.66 7.44 2.57
N GLU A 223 18.65 7.30 1.69
CA GLU A 223 19.72 6.31 1.84
C GLU A 223 20.49 6.47 3.14
N LYS A 224 20.88 7.71 3.48
CA LYS A 224 21.55 8.00 4.75
C LYS A 224 20.66 7.64 5.95
N MET A 225 19.36 7.89 5.84
CA MET A 225 18.40 7.54 6.88
C MET A 225 18.29 6.02 7.08
N VAL A 226 18.14 5.27 5.98
CA VAL A 226 18.10 3.80 5.99
C VAL A 226 19.37 3.25 6.66
N ARG A 227 20.56 3.70 6.22
CA ARG A 227 21.83 3.26 6.82
C ARG A 227 21.99 3.62 8.29
N SER A 228 21.37 4.72 8.75
CA SER A 228 21.44 5.11 10.16
C SER A 228 20.54 4.28 11.08
N LEU A 229 19.58 3.55 10.51
CA LEU A 229 18.63 2.70 11.22
C LEU A 229 18.98 1.20 11.10
N GLU A 230 19.95 0.85 10.24
CA GLU A 230 20.52 -0.51 10.13
C GLU A 230 21.26 -0.93 11.40
#